data_AF-A0A8E2QFM7-F1
#
_entry.id   AF-A0A8E2QFM7-F1
#
_cell.length_a   1.000
_cell.length_b   1.000
_cell.length_c   1.000
_cell.angle_alpha   90.00
_cell.angle_beta   90.00
_cell.angle_gamma   90.00
#
_symmetry.space_group_name_H-M   'P 1'
#
loop_
_entity.id
_entity.type
_entity.pdbx_description
1 polymer ?
#
loop_
_entity_poly.entity_id
_entity_poly.type
_entity_poly.pdbx_seq_one_letter_code
_entity_poly.pdbx_strand_id
1 'polypeptide(L)' 'MSSKPPVPAPQAAEVQVVLNKAHTHRGEQHKAGATINVTANEKAWLEKRGLVGGIHEEVSHG' A
#
# COMPACT_ATOMS: atom_id res chain seq x y z
N MET A 1 -36.26 19.66 2.11
CA MET A 1 -35.44 18.56 2.63
C MET A 1 -33.99 18.94 2.39
N SER A 2 -33.23 19.27 3.45
CA SER A 2 -31.84 19.72 3.32
C SER A 2 -30.93 18.52 3.11
N SER A 3 -30.45 18.35 1.88
CA SER A 3 -29.46 17.33 1.55
C SER A 3 -28.13 17.68 2.21
N LYS A 4 -27.79 16.97 3.28
CA LYS A 4 -26.49 17.05 3.94
C LYS A 4 -25.41 16.57 2.95
N PRO A 5 -24.36 17.36 2.67
CA PRO A 5 -23.32 16.93 1.74
C PRO A 5 -22.62 15.68 2.29
N PRO A 6 -22.26 14.70 1.44
CA PRO A 6 -21.49 13.54 1.88
C PRO A 6 -20.14 14.04 2.37
N VAL A 7 -19.85 13.78 3.66
CA VAL A 7 -18.52 14.00 4.22
C VAL A 7 -17.59 13.04 3.48
N PRO A 8 -16.55 13.53 2.78
CA PRO A 8 -15.56 12.64 2.20
C PRO A 8 -14.92 11.87 3.35
N ALA A 9 -15.11 10.55 3.35
CA ALA A 9 -14.45 9.68 4.31
C ALA A 9 -12.94 9.97 4.25
N PRO A 10 -12.25 10.05 5.40
CA PRO A 10 -10.81 10.27 5.41
C PRO A 10 -10.18 9.18 4.55
N GLN A 11 -9.69 9.59 3.38
CA GLN A 11 -8.99 8.71 2.45
C GLN A 11 -7.77 8.26 3.23
N ALA A 12 -7.77 7.01 3.70
CA ALA A 12 -6.67 6.44 4.45
C ALA A 12 -5.40 6.68 3.64
N ALA A 13 -4.38 7.30 4.25
CA ALA A 13 -3.15 7.63 3.54
C ALA A 13 -2.58 6.37 2.89
N GLU A 14 -2.66 6.32 1.56
CA GLU A 14 -2.12 5.23 0.75
C GLU A 14 -0.62 5.48 0.57
N VAL A 15 0.18 4.46 0.85
CA VAL A 15 1.62 4.42 0.66
C VAL A 15 1.95 3.54 -0.54
N GLN A 16 2.91 3.98 -1.35
CA GLN A 16 3.42 3.20 -2.46
C GLN A 16 4.39 2.13 -1.94
N VAL A 17 4.15 0.88 -2.33
CA VAL A 17 5.03 -0.24 -2.02
C VAL A 17 5.37 -1.00 -3.29
N VAL A 18 6.63 -1.41 -3.41
CA VAL A 18 7.08 -2.26 -4.52
C VAL A 18 6.92 -3.73 -4.10
N LEU A 19 6.13 -4.46 -4.86
CA LEU A 19 5.96 -5.89 -4.68
C LEU A 19 7.26 -6.61 -5.01
N ASN A 20 7.75 -7.45 -4.11
CA ASN A 20 8.86 -8.36 -4.36
C ASN A 20 8.42 -9.64 -5.10
N LYS A 21 7.12 -9.99 -4.97
CA LYS A 21 6.53 -11.19 -5.60
C LYS A 21 5.23 -10.82 -6.32
N ALA A 22 4.82 -11.63 -7.29
CA ALA A 22 3.52 -11.46 -7.91
C ALA A 22 2.40 -11.59 -6.85
N HIS A 23 1.49 -10.62 -6.82
CA HIS A 23 0.42 -10.53 -5.85
C HIS A 23 -0.83 -9.92 -6.48
N THR A 24 -1.98 -10.51 -6.17
CA THR A 24 -3.27 -9.94 -6.57
C THR A 24 -3.70 -8.90 -5.54
N HIS A 25 -3.70 -7.63 -5.92
CA HIS A 25 -4.14 -6.51 -5.09
C HIS A 25 -5.42 -5.90 -5.66
N ARG A 26 -6.45 -5.71 -4.83
CA ARG A 26 -7.79 -5.21 -5.24
C ARG A 26 -8.42 -5.96 -6.42
N GLY A 27 -8.10 -7.24 -6.58
CA GLY A 27 -8.59 -8.06 -7.71
C GLY A 27 -7.76 -7.95 -8.99
N GLU A 28 -6.73 -7.10 -9.01
CA GLU A 28 -5.80 -6.98 -10.14
C GLU A 28 -4.50 -7.73 -9.83
N GLN A 29 -4.02 -8.51 -10.79
CA GLN A 29 -2.78 -9.27 -10.62
C GLN A 29 -1.57 -8.39 -10.94
N HIS A 30 -0.78 -8.09 -9.92
CA HIS A 30 0.47 -7.37 -10.09
C HIS A 30 1.65 -8.34 -10.09
N LYS A 31 2.63 -8.07 -10.95
CA LYS A 31 3.88 -8.83 -11.03
C LYS A 31 4.87 -8.39 -9.93
N ALA A 32 5.87 -9.22 -9.68
CA ALA A 32 7.04 -8.80 -8.92
C ALA A 32 7.69 -7.57 -9.58
N GLY A 33 8.13 -6.62 -8.76
CA GLY A 33 8.64 -5.31 -9.15
C GLY A 33 7.56 -4.27 -9.44
N ALA A 34 6.27 -4.60 -9.38
CA ALA A 34 5.21 -3.62 -9.58
C ALA A 34 4.99 -2.78 -8.31
N THR A 35 4.83 -1.48 -8.49
CA THR A 35 4.45 -0.55 -7.42
C THR A 35 2.93 -0.52 -7.28
N ILE A 36 2.44 -0.72 -6.06
CA ILE A 36 1.01 -0.63 -5.74
C ILE A 36 0.78 0.37 -4.60
N ASN A 37 -0.37 1.02 -4.60
CA ASN A 37 -0.80 1.91 -3.52
C ASN A 37 -1.58 1.08 -2.50
N VAL A 38 -1.11 1.04 -1.26
CA VAL A 38 -1.72 0.27 -0.18
C VAL A 38 -1.84 1.13 1.06
N THR A 39 -2.72 0.80 1.99
CA THR A 39 -2.72 1.51 3.28
C THR A 39 -1.50 1.12 4.13
N ALA A 40 -1.14 1.93 5.13
CA ALA A 40 -0.05 1.59 6.05
C ALA A 40 -0.21 0.20 6.72
N ASN A 41 -1.45 -0.17 7.07
CA ASN A 41 -1.76 -1.50 7.62
C ASN A 41 -1.51 -2.62 6.60
N GLU A 42 -1.86 -2.38 5.35
CA GLU A 42 -1.71 -3.34 4.26
C GLU A 42 -0.24 -3.45 3.82
N LYS A 43 0.52 -2.36 3.84
CA LYS A 43 2.00 -2.37 3.73
C LYS A 43 2.60 -3.31 4.79
N ALA A 44 2.27 -3.12 6.06
CA ALA A 44 2.79 -3.95 7.14
C ALA A 44 2.41 -5.43 6.97
N TRP A 45 1.20 -5.72 6.48
CA TRP A 45 0.76 -7.07 6.15
C TRP A 45 1.55 -7.68 4.99
N LEU A 46 1.79 -6.92 3.91
CA LEU A 46 2.60 -7.35 2.78
C LEU A 46 4.06 -7.59 3.17
N GLU A 47 4.62 -6.73 4.04
CA GLU A 47 5.98 -6.87 4.60
C GLU A 47 6.09 -8.15 5.43
N LYS A 48 5.11 -8.38 6.32
CA LYS A 48 5.06 -9.60 7.14
C LYS A 48 4.96 -10.88 6.31
N ARG A 49 4.35 -10.82 5.13
CA ARG A 49 4.27 -11.94 4.18
C ARG A 49 5.48 -12.05 3.25
N GLY A 50 6.40 -11.09 3.27
CA GLY A 50 7.52 -10.98 2.33
C GLY A 50 7.06 -10.79 0.88
N LEU A 51 5.86 -10.22 0.67
CA LEU A 51 5.29 -9.88 -0.64
C LEU A 51 5.81 -8.55 -1.15
N VAL A 52 6.17 -7.64 -0.26
CA VAL A 52 6.96 -6.43 -0.52
C VAL A 52 8.29 -6.60 0.21
N GLY A 53 9.39 -6.16 -0.41
CA GLY A 53 10.72 -6.56 0.08
C GLY A 53 11.89 -5.92 -0.66
N GLY A 54 11.71 -4.71 -1.18
CA GLY A 54 12.78 -3.96 -1.83
C GLY A 54 12.73 -2.50 -1.44
N ILE A 55 13.55 -2.14 -0.45
CA ILE A 55 14.10 -0.80 -0.15
C ILE A 55 13.15 0.42 -0.29
N HIS A 56 12.62 0.88 0.84
CA HIS A 56 12.44 2.32 1.05
C HIS A 56 13.37 2.69 2.22
N GLU A 57 14.42 3.43 1.89
CA GLU A 57 15.65 3.65 2.66
C GLU A 57 15.43 4.22 4.09
N GLU A 58 16.18 3.70 5.07
CA GLU A 58 16.91 4.53 6.06
C GLU A 58 17.96 3.66 6.78
N VAL A 59 19.17 3.59 6.22
CA VAL A 59 20.40 3.47 7.02
C VAL A 59 20.97 4.87 7.21
N SER A 60 20.24 5.72 7.93
CA SER A 60 20.82 6.89 8.58
C SER A 60 20.96 6.56 10.05
N HIS A 61 22.12 6.04 10.46
CA HIS A 61 22.72 6.28 11.77
C HIS A 61 24.07 5.53 11.86
N GLY A 62 25.15 6.30 11.81
CA GLY A 62 26.52 5.86 12.01
C GLY A 62 27.51 6.89 11.50
#